data_AF-A0A2E2NXC4-F1
#
_entry.id   AF-A0A2E2NXC4-F1
#
_cell.length_a   1.000
_cell.length_b   1.000
_cell.length_c   1.000
_cell.angle_alpha   90.00
_cell.angle_beta   90.00
_cell.angle_gamma   90.00
#
_symmetry.space_group_name_H-M   'P 1'
#
loop_
_entity.id
_entity.type
_entity.pdbx_description
1 polymer ?
#
loop_
_entity_poly.entity_id
_entity_poly.type
_entity_poly.pdbx_seq_one_letter_code
_entity_poly.pdbx_strand_id
1 'polypeptide(L)'
;MNKLITTICLLFLSLGLIAQEVDIPKDLKLENAEDYKETEQLFIDGANWLLNTPVEEEANKRKEINRFLMMWMTGSPTVTIELVAGIIPAECPDCLMSFMSGWTKYSLENDYASDKIECAVAGAENAIEFYKSNKSELGKNSDMETLLKQQKKGKLKEYIESKFS
;
A
#
# COMPACT_ATOMS: atom_id res chain seq x y z
N MET A 1 22.42 -7.63 -45.25
CA MET A 1 22.66 -7.69 -43.79
C MET A 1 21.71 -6.80 -42.97
N ASN A 2 20.59 -6.32 -43.52
CA ASN A 2 19.71 -5.36 -42.83
C ASN A 2 18.47 -6.02 -42.21
N LYS A 3 18.32 -7.35 -42.30
CA LYS A 3 17.23 -8.10 -41.64
C LYS A 3 17.62 -8.61 -40.24
N LEU A 4 18.90 -8.58 -39.89
CA LEU A 4 19.37 -9.05 -38.58
C LEU A 4 19.18 -8.00 -37.46
N ILE A 5 19.11 -6.71 -37.82
CA ILE A 5 18.97 -5.60 -36.87
C ILE A 5 17.50 -5.48 -36.40
N THR A 6 16.53 -5.83 -37.25
CA THR A 6 15.10 -5.75 -36.89
C THR A 6 14.67 -6.80 -35.86
N THR A 7 15.40 -7.91 -35.73
CA THR A 7 15.07 -8.98 -34.78
C THR A 7 15.51 -8.66 -33.34
N ILE A 8 16.52 -7.80 -33.15
CA ILE A 8 17.07 -7.49 -31.82
C ILE A 8 16.20 -6.51 -31.03
N CYS A 9 15.39 -5.67 -31.71
CA CYS A 9 14.48 -4.74 -31.02
C CYS A 9 13.22 -5.41 -30.43
N LEU A 10 12.91 -6.66 -30.74
CA LEU A 10 11.72 -7.34 -30.20
C LEU A 10 11.95 -8.02 -28.84
N LEU A 11 13.19 -8.12 -28.37
CA LEU A 11 13.54 -8.87 -27.15
C LEU A 11 13.48 -8.04 -25.85
N PHE A 12 13.17 -6.74 -25.93
CA PHE A 12 13.08 -5.87 -24.75
C PHE A 12 11.65 -5.62 -24.26
N LEU A 13 10.63 -6.26 -24.86
CA LEU A 13 9.22 -6.13 -24.48
C LEU A 13 8.75 -7.09 -23.36
N SER A 14 9.63 -7.91 -22.79
CA SER A 14 9.28 -8.84 -21.70
C SER A 14 9.51 -8.29 -20.28
N LEU A 15 10.00 -7.06 -20.14
CA LEU A 15 10.19 -6.43 -18.84
C LEU A 15 8.87 -5.77 -18.40
N GLY A 16 8.03 -6.52 -17.70
CA GLY A 16 6.81 -5.96 -17.11
C GLY A 16 5.82 -6.94 -16.50
N LEU A 17 6.05 -8.26 -16.55
CA LEU A 17 5.28 -9.18 -15.73
C LEU A 17 5.86 -9.14 -14.31
N ILE A 18 5.41 -8.18 -13.51
CA ILE A 18 5.47 -8.30 -12.04
C ILE A 18 4.45 -9.38 -11.66
N ALA A 19 4.77 -10.64 -11.98
CA ALA A 19 4.20 -11.80 -11.31
C ALA A 19 4.93 -11.95 -9.97
N GLN A 20 4.88 -10.93 -9.12
CA GLN A 20 5.31 -11.09 -7.73
C GLN A 20 4.31 -12.04 -7.09
N GLU A 21 4.63 -13.34 -7.12
CA GLU A 21 3.94 -14.36 -6.34
C GLU A 21 4.17 -14.05 -4.87
N VAL A 22 3.18 -13.39 -4.24
CA VAL A 22 3.16 -13.18 -2.79
C VAL A 22 2.27 -14.26 -2.20
N ASP A 23 2.85 -15.34 -1.71
CA ASP A 23 2.11 -16.42 -1.05
C ASP A 23 2.11 -16.29 0.46
N ILE A 24 0.92 -16.30 1.07
CA ILE A 24 0.79 -16.29 2.52
C ILE A 24 0.89 -17.74 3.03
N PRO A 25 1.91 -18.08 3.84
CA PRO A 25 2.05 -19.44 4.37
C PRO A 25 0.81 -19.85 5.18
N LYS A 26 0.34 -21.08 4.97
CA LYS A 26 -0.85 -21.60 5.68
C LYS A 26 -0.61 -21.80 7.18
N ASP A 27 0.63 -22.00 7.56
CA ASP A 27 1.14 -22.21 8.91
C ASP A 27 1.84 -20.96 9.47
N LEU A 28 1.59 -19.80 8.87
CA LEU A 28 2.07 -18.50 9.36
C LEU A 28 1.68 -18.32 10.83
N LYS A 29 2.69 -18.01 11.65
CA LYS A 29 2.51 -17.63 13.06
C LYS A 29 2.64 -16.13 13.19
N LEU A 30 1.82 -15.54 14.05
CA LEU A 30 1.83 -14.12 14.44
C LEU A 30 1.42 -14.06 15.92
N GLU A 31 2.18 -14.73 16.77
CA GLU A 31 1.86 -14.91 18.20
C GLU A 31 2.80 -14.13 19.11
N ASN A 32 4.05 -13.95 18.69
CA ASN A 32 5.09 -13.27 19.46
C ASN A 32 5.89 -12.28 18.59
N ALA A 33 6.69 -11.41 19.22
CA ALA A 33 7.41 -10.35 18.52
C ALA A 33 8.38 -10.84 17.43
N GLU A 34 8.98 -12.02 17.59
CA GLU A 34 9.88 -12.60 16.58
C GLU A 34 9.10 -13.02 15.34
N ASP A 35 7.90 -13.59 15.50
CA ASP A 35 7.04 -13.95 14.37
C ASP A 35 6.71 -12.72 13.49
N TYR A 36 6.43 -11.58 14.13
CA TYR A 36 6.19 -10.32 13.40
C TYR A 36 7.46 -9.83 12.70
N LYS A 37 8.60 -9.89 13.37
CA LYS A 37 9.93 -9.51 12.83
C LYS A 37 10.27 -10.33 11.58
N GLU A 38 10.14 -11.65 11.65
CA GLU A 38 10.43 -12.58 10.54
C GLU A 38 9.50 -12.37 9.34
N THR A 39 8.32 -11.78 9.55
CA THR A 39 7.28 -11.60 8.53
C THR A 39 7.16 -10.17 8.00
N GLU A 40 8.04 -9.25 8.42
CA GLU A 40 8.07 -7.86 7.94
C GLU A 40 8.21 -7.75 6.42
N GLN A 41 9.09 -8.56 5.82
CA GLN A 41 9.25 -8.54 4.37
C GLN A 41 7.99 -9.05 3.65
N LEU A 42 7.35 -10.09 4.18
CA LEU A 42 6.08 -10.59 3.63
C LEU A 42 4.98 -9.52 3.71
N PHE A 43 4.95 -8.73 4.79
CA PHE A 43 4.08 -7.57 4.91
C PHE A 43 4.32 -6.56 3.79
N ILE A 44 5.58 -6.15 3.59
CA ILE A 44 5.97 -5.18 2.56
C ILE A 44 5.60 -5.69 1.17
N ASP A 45 5.86 -6.97 0.88
CA ASP A 45 5.54 -7.59 -0.40
C ASP A 45 4.03 -7.62 -0.63
N GLY A 46 3.23 -7.98 0.39
CA GLY A 46 1.77 -7.93 0.31
C GLY A 46 1.22 -6.52 0.10
N ALA A 47 1.78 -5.52 0.78
CA ALA A 47 1.40 -4.12 0.59
C ALA A 47 1.71 -3.63 -0.83
N ASN A 48 2.88 -3.99 -1.38
CA ASN A 48 3.25 -3.67 -2.75
C ASN A 48 2.37 -4.41 -3.78
N TRP A 49 2.01 -5.67 -3.51
CA TRP A 49 1.08 -6.40 -4.37
C TRP A 49 -0.28 -5.71 -4.43
N LEU A 50 -0.85 -5.31 -3.28
CA LEU A 50 -2.13 -4.59 -3.26
C LEU A 50 -2.09 -3.27 -4.03
N LEU A 51 -0.95 -2.56 -3.97
CA LEU A 51 -0.75 -1.30 -4.68
C LEU A 51 -0.69 -1.49 -6.20
N ASN A 52 -0.02 -2.55 -6.65
CA ASN A 52 0.30 -2.78 -8.07
C ASN A 52 -0.72 -3.66 -8.81
N THR A 53 -1.58 -4.40 -8.10
CA THR A 53 -2.61 -5.23 -8.71
C THR A 53 -3.95 -4.47 -8.77
N PRO A 54 -4.61 -4.38 -9.93
CA PRO A 54 -5.95 -3.79 -10.06
C PRO A 54 -7.00 -4.41 -9.12
N VAL A 55 -7.94 -3.61 -8.62
CA VAL A 55 -8.89 -4.01 -7.57
C VAL A 55 -9.83 -5.13 -8.02
N GLU A 56 -10.15 -5.17 -9.32
CA GLU A 56 -10.97 -6.18 -9.97
C GLU A 56 -10.25 -7.51 -10.23
N GLU A 57 -8.92 -7.54 -10.12
CA GLU A 57 -8.11 -8.74 -10.36
C GLU A 57 -7.88 -9.55 -9.09
N GLU A 58 -7.76 -10.88 -9.26
CA GLU A 58 -7.28 -11.81 -8.22
C GLU A 58 -8.02 -11.67 -6.86
N ALA A 59 -9.34 -11.53 -6.89
CA ALA A 59 -10.16 -11.22 -5.71
C ALA A 59 -9.94 -12.16 -4.51
N ASN A 60 -9.73 -13.46 -4.75
CA ASN A 60 -9.41 -14.42 -3.69
C ASN A 60 -8.05 -14.14 -3.06
N LYS A 61 -7.06 -13.81 -3.88
CA LYS A 61 -5.71 -13.50 -3.43
C LYS A 61 -5.65 -12.17 -2.68
N ARG A 62 -6.34 -11.15 -3.19
CA ARG A 62 -6.53 -9.87 -2.49
C ARG A 62 -7.14 -10.08 -1.11
N LYS A 63 -8.14 -10.96 -0.98
CA LYS A 63 -8.75 -11.29 0.31
C LYS A 63 -7.76 -11.97 1.27
N GLU A 64 -6.92 -12.87 0.77
CA GLU A 64 -5.85 -13.53 1.53
C GLU A 64 -4.82 -12.51 2.04
N ILE A 65 -4.32 -11.65 1.16
CA ILE A 65 -3.34 -10.61 1.49
C ILE A 65 -3.96 -9.59 2.46
N ASN A 66 -5.15 -9.07 2.19
CA ASN A 66 -5.85 -8.14 3.09
C ASN A 66 -6.02 -8.73 4.50
N ARG A 67 -6.34 -10.03 4.59
CA ARG A 67 -6.47 -10.72 5.88
C ARG A 67 -5.13 -10.75 6.61
N PHE A 68 -4.06 -11.15 5.92
CA PHE A 68 -2.72 -11.19 6.49
C PHE A 68 -2.27 -9.80 6.95
N LEU A 69 -2.33 -8.78 6.10
CA LEU A 69 -1.89 -7.42 6.45
C LEU A 69 -2.68 -6.87 7.64
N MET A 70 -4.00 -7.08 7.67
CA MET A 70 -4.82 -6.67 8.81
C MET A 70 -4.39 -7.38 10.10
N MET A 71 -4.23 -8.70 10.07
CA MET A 71 -3.75 -9.47 11.24
C MET A 71 -2.36 -9.03 11.70
N TRP A 72 -1.49 -8.69 10.75
CA TRP A 72 -0.15 -8.20 11.03
C TRP A 72 -0.20 -6.83 11.72
N MET A 73 -0.91 -5.85 11.15
CA MET A 73 -1.01 -4.49 11.69
C MET A 73 -1.71 -4.43 13.05
N THR A 74 -2.72 -5.26 13.29
CA THR A 74 -3.47 -5.21 14.56
C THR A 74 -2.78 -5.93 15.71
N GLY A 75 -1.87 -6.86 15.42
CA GLY A 75 -1.14 -7.60 16.46
C GLY A 75 0.34 -7.24 16.58
N SER A 76 0.90 -6.49 15.63
CA SER A 76 2.31 -6.10 15.65
C SER A 76 2.64 -5.27 16.91
N PRO A 77 3.69 -5.62 17.66
CA PRO A 77 4.11 -4.85 18.82
C PRO A 77 4.95 -3.62 18.44
N THR A 78 5.37 -3.48 17.17
CA THR A 78 6.35 -2.47 16.74
C THR A 78 5.74 -1.31 15.97
N VAL A 79 4.57 -1.47 15.37
CA VAL A 79 3.90 -0.43 14.57
C VAL A 79 2.54 -0.11 15.17
N THR A 80 2.26 1.18 15.37
CA THR A 80 0.93 1.66 15.79
C THR A 80 0.43 2.68 14.77
N ILE A 81 -0.82 2.49 14.32
CA ILE A 81 -1.47 3.37 13.35
C ILE A 81 -2.52 4.22 14.08
N GLU A 82 -2.48 5.53 13.88
CA GLU A 82 -3.49 6.45 14.40
C GLU A 82 -4.47 6.81 13.27
N LEU A 83 -5.72 6.34 13.38
CA LEU A 83 -6.76 6.63 12.39
C LEU A 83 -7.48 7.94 12.73
N VAL A 84 -7.15 9.01 12.00
CA VAL A 84 -7.72 10.34 12.22
C VAL A 84 -8.75 10.69 11.14
N ALA A 85 -9.91 11.18 11.57
CA ALA A 85 -10.97 11.59 10.65
C ALA A 85 -10.51 12.71 9.71
N GLY A 86 -10.88 12.60 8.44
CA GLY A 86 -10.54 13.57 7.40
C GLY A 86 -9.20 13.37 6.71
N ILE A 87 -8.34 12.47 7.22
CA ILE A 87 -7.18 11.96 6.47
C ILE A 87 -7.35 10.50 6.05
N ILE A 88 -8.18 9.74 6.76
CA ILE A 88 -8.50 8.36 6.38
C ILE A 88 -9.65 8.32 5.37
N PRO A 89 -9.58 7.48 4.33
CA PRO A 89 -10.68 7.29 3.38
C PRO A 89 -11.67 6.23 3.88
N ALA A 90 -12.44 6.56 4.92
CA ALA A 90 -13.29 5.60 5.65
C ALA A 90 -14.35 4.92 4.75
N GLU A 91 -14.87 5.64 3.77
CA GLU A 91 -15.89 5.14 2.83
C GLU A 91 -15.30 4.37 1.63
N CYS A 92 -13.98 4.14 1.60
CA CYS A 92 -13.31 3.30 0.61
C CYS A 92 -12.44 2.26 1.31
N PRO A 93 -12.96 1.05 1.62
CA PRO A 93 -12.23 0.02 2.34
C PRO A 93 -10.87 -0.34 1.74
N ASP A 94 -10.77 -0.47 0.40
CA ASP A 94 -9.51 -0.76 -0.27
C ASP A 94 -8.53 0.42 -0.18
N CYS A 95 -9.01 1.66 -0.28
CA CYS A 95 -8.18 2.84 -0.07
C CYS A 95 -7.70 2.94 1.38
N LEU A 96 -8.54 2.56 2.35
CA LEU A 96 -8.18 2.55 3.78
C LEU A 96 -7.13 1.48 4.06
N MET A 97 -7.30 0.29 3.49
CA MET A 97 -6.27 -0.76 3.57
C MET A 97 -4.95 -0.27 2.95
N SER A 98 -5.01 0.37 1.79
CA SER A 98 -3.83 0.96 1.15
C SER A 98 -3.19 2.04 2.03
N PHE A 99 -3.98 2.89 2.70
CA PHE A 99 -3.48 3.88 3.65
C PHE A 99 -2.70 3.24 4.80
N MET A 100 -3.31 2.26 5.48
CA MET A 100 -2.70 1.58 6.62
C MET A 100 -1.44 0.79 6.20
N SER A 101 -1.47 0.20 5.00
CA SER A 101 -0.32 -0.53 4.44
C SER A 101 0.84 0.40 4.13
N GLY A 102 0.57 1.59 3.54
CA GLY A 102 1.58 2.60 3.28
C GLY A 102 2.22 3.17 4.54
N TRP A 103 1.41 3.43 5.58
CA TRP A 103 1.89 3.85 6.90
C TRP A 103 2.84 2.80 7.47
N THR A 104 2.40 1.55 7.51
CA THR A 104 3.17 0.45 8.12
C THR A 104 4.45 0.18 7.35
N LYS A 105 4.38 0.14 6.02
CA LYS A 105 5.56 -0.01 5.16
C LYS A 105 6.58 1.09 5.40
N TYR A 106 6.15 2.35 5.47
CA TYR A 106 7.05 3.47 5.77
C TYR A 106 7.72 3.30 7.14
N SER A 107 6.96 2.94 8.17
CA SER A 107 7.52 2.64 9.50
C SER A 107 8.61 1.57 9.41
N LEU A 108 8.33 0.44 8.74
CA LEU A 108 9.27 -0.67 8.62
C LEU A 108 10.53 -0.30 7.82
N GLU A 109 10.38 0.39 6.69
CA GLU A 109 11.49 0.78 5.81
C GLU A 109 12.37 1.91 6.38
N ASN A 110 11.90 2.59 7.44
CA ASN A 110 12.59 3.71 8.09
C ASN A 110 12.86 3.44 9.57
N ASP A 111 13.42 2.27 9.88
CA ASP A 111 13.87 1.89 11.23
C ASP A 111 12.79 2.03 12.32
N TYR A 112 11.57 1.57 12.02
CA TYR A 112 10.40 1.68 12.90
C TYR A 112 10.03 3.13 13.23
N ALA A 113 10.08 4.01 12.23
CA ALA A 113 9.66 5.39 12.36
C ALA A 113 8.26 5.49 12.98
N SER A 114 8.15 6.28 14.04
CA SER A 114 6.92 6.45 14.83
C SER A 114 6.39 7.89 14.79
N ASP A 115 6.97 8.76 13.96
CA ASP A 115 6.41 10.08 13.70
C ASP A 115 5.07 9.92 12.96
N LYS A 116 3.99 10.17 13.69
CA LYS A 116 2.63 9.98 13.18
C LYS A 116 2.33 10.83 11.95
N ILE A 117 3.00 11.97 11.76
CA ILE A 117 2.77 12.82 10.61
C ILE A 117 3.44 12.22 9.38
N GLU A 118 4.72 11.84 9.47
CA GLU A 118 5.43 11.25 8.34
C GLU A 118 4.78 9.92 7.91
N CYS A 119 4.41 9.07 8.88
CA CYS A 119 3.73 7.82 8.59
C CYS A 119 2.33 8.05 7.98
N ALA A 120 1.57 9.05 8.46
CA ALA A 120 0.28 9.42 7.87
C ALA A 120 0.43 9.98 6.45
N VAL A 121 1.48 10.76 6.19
CA VAL A 121 1.79 11.26 4.84
C VAL A 121 2.08 10.08 3.91
N ALA A 122 2.95 9.15 4.31
CA ALA A 122 3.26 7.96 3.52
C ALA A 122 2.01 7.10 3.25
N GLY A 123 1.16 6.89 4.27
CA GLY A 123 -0.13 6.22 4.12
C GLY A 123 -1.05 6.93 3.11
N ALA A 124 -1.17 8.26 3.22
CA ALA A 124 -1.99 9.04 2.30
C ALA A 124 -1.45 8.99 0.86
N GLU A 125 -0.14 9.04 0.66
CA GLU A 125 0.47 8.92 -0.67
C GLU A 125 0.20 7.56 -1.29
N ASN A 126 0.36 6.48 -0.52
CA ASN A 126 0.08 5.11 -0.97
C ASN A 126 -1.39 4.94 -1.35
N ALA A 127 -2.31 5.46 -0.54
CA ALA A 127 -3.74 5.43 -0.83
C ALA A 127 -4.10 6.26 -2.07
N ILE A 128 -3.48 7.42 -2.26
CA ILE A 128 -3.68 8.27 -3.45
C ILE A 128 -3.22 7.54 -4.71
N GLU A 129 -2.07 6.88 -4.67
CA GLU A 129 -1.56 6.09 -5.78
C GLU A 129 -2.50 4.94 -6.11
N PHE A 130 -2.87 4.13 -5.12
CA PHE A 130 -3.85 3.06 -5.28
C PHE A 130 -5.18 3.56 -5.87
N TYR A 131 -5.72 4.65 -5.33
CA TYR A 131 -6.97 5.25 -5.79
C TYR A 131 -6.88 5.71 -7.25
N LYS A 132 -5.78 6.33 -7.65
CA LYS A 132 -5.58 6.81 -9.04
C LYS A 132 -5.57 5.64 -10.02
N SER A 133 -4.89 4.56 -9.68
CA SER A 133 -4.78 3.37 -10.54
C SER A 133 -6.10 2.61 -10.66
N ASN A 134 -6.97 2.70 -9.64
CA ASN A 134 -8.23 1.95 -9.57
C ASN A 134 -9.48 2.84 -9.70
N LYS A 135 -9.33 4.07 -10.17
CA LYS A 135 -10.41 5.09 -10.13
C LYS A 135 -11.64 4.70 -10.96
N SER A 136 -11.46 3.95 -12.05
CA SER A 136 -12.58 3.49 -12.88
C SER A 136 -13.53 2.58 -12.09
N GLU A 137 -12.97 1.65 -11.32
CA GLU A 137 -13.73 0.67 -10.54
C GLU A 137 -14.21 1.21 -9.20
N LEU A 138 -13.37 1.98 -8.50
CA LEU A 138 -13.72 2.56 -7.20
C LEU A 138 -14.68 3.74 -7.29
N GLY A 139 -14.79 4.35 -8.46
CA GLY A 139 -15.55 5.57 -8.66
C GLY A 139 -15.00 6.78 -7.89
N LYS A 140 -15.83 7.79 -7.72
CA LYS A 140 -15.45 9.02 -7.03
C LYS A 140 -15.60 8.85 -5.51
N ASN A 141 -14.49 9.00 -4.77
CA ASN A 141 -14.50 9.02 -3.31
C ASN A 141 -14.09 10.42 -2.79
N SER A 142 -14.90 11.04 -1.93
CA SER A 142 -14.69 12.42 -1.48
C SER A 142 -13.41 12.63 -0.68
N ASP A 143 -13.04 11.65 0.14
CA ASP A 143 -11.85 11.72 0.99
C ASP A 143 -10.60 11.64 0.13
N MET A 144 -10.58 10.68 -0.81
CA MET A 144 -9.47 10.54 -1.76
C MET A 144 -9.32 11.76 -2.68
N GLU A 145 -10.41 12.34 -3.16
CA GLU A 145 -10.35 13.57 -3.96
C GLU A 145 -9.81 14.76 -3.14
N THR A 146 -10.11 14.80 -1.84
CA THR A 146 -9.57 15.82 -0.92
C THR A 146 -8.07 15.64 -0.74
N LEU A 147 -7.61 14.43 -0.43
CA LEU A 147 -6.18 14.10 -0.30
C LEU A 147 -5.41 14.39 -1.60
N LEU A 148 -5.91 13.93 -2.73
CA LEU A 148 -5.33 14.18 -4.05
C LEU A 148 -5.24 15.68 -4.37
N LYS A 149 -6.25 16.47 -3.98
CA LYS A 149 -6.23 17.92 -4.14
C LYS A 149 -5.14 18.59 -3.30
N GLN A 150 -4.92 18.13 -2.06
CA GLN A 150 -3.86 18.67 -1.21
C GLN A 150 -2.47 18.27 -1.71
N GLN A 151 -2.31 17.02 -2.17
CA GLN A 151 -1.08 16.55 -2.80
C GLN A 151 -0.72 17.41 -4.03
N LYS A 152 -1.67 17.64 -4.95
CA LYS A 152 -1.47 18.50 -6.13
C LYS A 152 -1.09 19.94 -5.81
N LYS A 153 -1.43 20.42 -4.61
CA LYS A 153 -1.07 21.77 -4.14
C LYS A 153 0.27 21.81 -3.39
N GLY A 154 0.93 20.68 -3.17
CA GLY A 154 2.10 20.58 -2.29
C GLY A 154 1.78 20.80 -0.81
N LYS A 155 0.52 20.61 -0.40
CA LYS A 155 0.01 20.89 0.95
C LYS A 155 -0.47 19.66 1.70
N LEU A 156 -0.13 18.46 1.23
CA LEU A 156 -0.61 17.22 1.84
C LEU A 156 -0.16 17.09 3.30
N LYS A 157 1.13 17.29 3.57
CA LYS A 157 1.69 17.27 4.92
C LYS A 157 1.05 18.31 5.85
N GLU A 158 1.01 19.58 5.43
CA GLU A 158 0.33 20.65 6.19
C GLU A 158 -1.14 20.31 6.52
N TYR A 159 -1.85 19.75 5.53
CA TYR A 159 -3.24 19.33 5.72
C TYR A 159 -3.35 18.20 6.76
N ILE A 160 -2.47 17.20 6.68
CA ILE A 160 -2.45 16.06 7.61
C ILE A 160 -2.11 16.54 9.02
N GLU A 161 -1.05 17.33 9.18
CA GLU A 161 -0.66 17.95 10.45
C GLU A 161 -1.83 18.69 11.12
N SER A 162 -2.60 19.44 10.33
CA SER A 162 -3.76 20.19 10.83
C SER A 162 -4.89 19.30 11.40
N LYS A 163 -4.90 17.99 11.11
CA LYS A 163 -5.88 17.02 11.61
C LYS A 163 -5.46 16.31 12.88
N PHE A 164 -4.16 16.31 13.20
CA PHE A 164 -3.61 15.77 14.45
C PHE A 164 -3.52 16.81 15.58
N SER A 165 -3.94 18.05 15.31
CA SER A 165 -3.89 19.19 16.23
C SER A 165 -5.18 19.35 17.04
#